data_AF-A0A429WYW1-F1
#
_entry.id   AF-A0A429WYW1-F1
#
_cell.length_a   1.000
_cell.length_b   1.000
_cell.length_c   1.000
_cell.angle_alpha   90.00
_cell.angle_beta   90.00
_cell.angle_gamma   90.00
#
_symmetry.space_group_name_H-M   'P 1'
#
loop_
_entity.id
_entity.type
_entity.pdbx_description
1 polymer ?
#
loop_
_entity_poly.entity_id
_entity_poly.type
_entity_poly.pdbx_seq_one_letter_code
_entity_poly.pdbx_strand_id
1 'polypeptide(L)' 'MDKKTAQVSAKLKWEAACERLAFALNPPAGIPSEDAPDLETAVRLAQAALDEIREAFKSD' A
#
# COMPACT_ATOMS: atom_id res chain seq x y z
N MET A 1 -4.24 -10.66 -18.28
CA MET A 1 -4.45 -11.10 -16.89
C MET A 1 -5.94 -11.21 -16.68
N ASP A 2 -6.45 -12.28 -16.08
CA ASP A 2 -7.90 -12.36 -15.82
C ASP A 2 -8.32 -11.30 -14.77
N LYS A 3 -9.56 -10.84 -14.84
CA LYS A 3 -10.08 -9.76 -13.98
C LYS A 3 -9.95 -10.10 -12.49
N LYS A 4 -10.08 -11.37 -12.10
CA LYS A 4 -9.92 -11.79 -10.70
C LYS A 4 -8.46 -11.70 -10.25
N THR A 5 -7.52 -12.12 -11.08
CA THR A 5 -6.08 -11.97 -10.79
C THR A 5 -5.68 -10.50 -10.69
N ALA A 6 -6.23 -9.62 -11.55
CA ALA A 6 -6.02 -8.17 -11.44
C ALA A 6 -6.54 -7.60 -10.10
N GLN A 7 -7.74 -8.00 -9.69
CA GLN A 7 -8.34 -7.60 -8.41
C GLN A 7 -7.57 -8.13 -7.20
N VAL A 8 -7.13 -9.39 -7.23
CA VAL A 8 -6.32 -9.99 -6.16
C VAL A 8 -4.96 -9.30 -6.05
N SER A 9 -4.31 -9.05 -7.19
CA SER A 9 -3.02 -8.34 -7.21
C SER A 9 -3.16 -6.92 -6.65
N ALA A 10 -4.18 -6.17 -7.06
CA ALA A 10 -4.42 -4.82 -6.55
C ALA A 10 -4.70 -4.83 -5.03
N LYS A 11 -5.47 -5.80 -4.52
CA LYS A 11 -5.70 -5.98 -3.08
C LYS A 11 -4.43 -6.21 -2.29
N LEU A 12 -3.57 -7.13 -2.75
CA LEU A 12 -2.29 -7.41 -2.08
C LEU A 12 -1.37 -6.19 -2.06
N LYS A 13 -1.32 -5.42 -3.16
CA LYS A 13 -0.54 -4.18 -3.20
C LYS A 13 -1.08 -3.13 -2.21
N TRP A 14 -2.40 -3.00 -2.11
CA TRP A 14 -3.03 -2.08 -1.16
C TRP A 14 -2.75 -2.45 0.29
N GLU A 15 -2.87 -3.74 0.65
CA GLU A 15 -2.55 -4.24 1.99
C GLU A 15 -1.09 -3.96 2.35
N ALA A 16 -0.16 -4.29 1.44
CA ALA A 16 1.26 -4.01 1.65
C ALA A 16 1.57 -2.51 1.79
N ALA A 17 0.91 -1.65 1.00
CA ALA A 17 1.09 -0.20 1.11
C ALA A 17 0.53 0.35 2.43
N CYS A 18 -0.61 -0.18 2.90
CA CYS A 18 -1.17 0.15 4.21
C CYS A 18 -0.23 -0.24 5.35
N GLU A 19 0.34 -1.44 5.32
CA GLU A 19 1.31 -1.88 6.32
C GLU A 19 2.54 -0.97 6.37
N ARG A 20 3.06 -0.59 5.20
CA ARG A 20 4.21 0.31 5.11
C ARG A 20 3.90 1.71 5.63
N LEU A 21 2.69 2.22 5.36
CA LEU A 21 2.22 3.49 5.92
C LEU A 21 2.02 3.42 7.43
N ALA A 22 1.47 2.32 7.94
CA ALA A 22 1.32 2.12 9.38
C ALA A 22 2.68 2.08 10.09
N PHE A 23 3.67 1.41 9.50
CA PHE A 23 5.04 1.42 10.01
C PHE A 23 5.61 2.84 10.00
N ALA A 24 5.50 3.58 8.89
CA ALA A 24 6.02 4.95 8.80
C ALA A 24 5.40 5.91 9.84
N LEU A 25 4.10 5.76 10.12
CA LEU A 25 3.37 6.60 11.09
C LEU A 25 3.67 6.21 12.54
N ASN A 26 3.80 4.92 12.81
CA ASN A 26 4.04 4.41 14.15
C ASN A 26 4.98 3.20 14.08
N PRO A 27 6.30 3.45 14.01
CA PRO A 27 7.29 2.38 13.94
C PRO A 27 7.18 1.44 15.14
N PRO A 28 7.34 0.12 14.96
CA PRO A 28 7.41 -0.82 16.07
C PRO A 28 8.50 -0.44 17.07
N ALA A 29 8.27 -0.76 18.35
CA ALA A 29 9.26 -0.51 19.39
C ALA A 29 10.60 -1.21 19.08
N GLY A 30 11.70 -0.51 19.31
CA GLY A 30 13.05 -1.02 19.05
C GLY A 30 13.56 -0.82 17.63
N ILE A 31 12.77 -0.20 16.74
CA ILE A 31 13.24 0.21 15.41
C ILE A 31 13.74 1.67 15.46
N PRO A 32 15.01 1.94 15.09
CA PRO A 32 15.51 3.29 14.93
C PRO A 32 14.67 4.08 13.91
N SER A 33 14.47 5.38 14.16
CA SER A 33 13.69 6.23 13.25
C SER A 33 14.27 6.33 11.84
N GLU A 34 15.59 6.10 11.69
CA GLU A 34 16.28 6.07 10.40
C GLU A 34 15.99 4.81 9.58
N ASP A 35 15.57 3.72 10.24
CA ASP A 35 15.19 2.45 9.62
C ASP A 35 13.68 2.39 9.31
N ALA A 36 12.90 3.33 9.84
CA ALA A 36 11.49 3.46 9.53
C ALA A 36 11.30 3.89 8.06
N PRO A 37 10.28 3.37 7.35
CA PRO A 37 9.97 3.83 6.01
C PRO A 37 9.68 5.34 6.00
N ASP A 38 10.23 6.04 5.02
CA ASP A 38 9.90 7.45 4.78
C ASP A 38 8.39 7.65 4.60
N LEU A 39 7.81 8.57 5.37
CA LEU A 39 6.37 8.81 5.41
C LEU A 39 5.84 9.34 4.07
N GLU A 40 6.57 10.26 3.43
CA GLU A 40 6.15 10.82 2.13
C GLU A 40 6.06 9.71 1.08
N THR A 41 7.07 8.85 1.04
CA THR A 41 7.11 7.69 0.15
C THR A 41 6.02 6.68 0.48
N ALA A 42 5.77 6.40 1.76
CA ALA A 42 4.70 5.49 2.17
C ALA A 42 3.30 6.02 1.77
N VAL A 43 3.05 7.32 1.93
CA VAL A 43 1.80 7.96 1.48
C VAL A 43 1.66 7.88 -0.04
N ARG A 44 2.72 8.15 -0.81
CA ARG A 44 2.69 8.02 -2.28
C ARG A 44 2.37 6.59 -2.73
N LEU A 45 2.97 5.59 -2.09
CA LEU A 45 2.71 4.19 -2.39
C LEU A 45 1.27 3.78 -2.05
N ALA A 46 0.75 4.22 -0.91
CA ALA A 46 -0.64 4.00 -0.54
C ALA A 46 -1.59 4.63 -1.55
N GLN A 47 -1.36 5.89 -1.95
CA GLN A 47 -2.18 6.55 -2.96
C GLN A 47 -2.17 5.81 -4.31
N ALA A 48 -0.99 5.40 -4.79
CA ALA A 48 -0.88 4.64 -6.04
C ALA A 48 -1.63 3.29 -5.97
N ALA A 49 -1.48 2.55 -4.86
CA ALA A 49 -2.16 1.28 -4.67
C ALA A 49 -3.69 1.44 -4.53
N LEU A 50 -4.15 2.54 -3.93
CA LEU A 50 -5.58 2.88 -3.85
C LEU A 50 -6.16 3.12 -5.24
N ASP A 51 -5.44 3.85 -6.08
CA ASP A 51 -5.87 4.11 -7.46
C ASP A 51 -5.89 2.83 -8.29
N GLU A 52 -4.90 1.94 -8.11
CA GLU A 52 -4.93 0.60 -8.73
C GLU A 52 -6.14 -0.25 -8.28
N ILE A 53 -6.48 -0.25 -6.99
CA ILE A 53 -7.70 -0.92 -6.49
C ILE A 53 -8.95 -0.33 -7.14
N ARG A 54 -9.05 1.00 -7.23
CA ARG A 54 -10.23 1.67 -7.79
C ARG A 54 -10.43 1.28 -9.25
N GLU A 55 -9.36 1.25 -10.03
CA GLU A 55 -9.43 0.81 -11.42
C GLU A 55 -9.76 -0.70 -11.55
N ALA A 56 -9.16 -1.56 -10.72
CA ALA A 56 -9.42 -3.00 -10.77
C ALA A 56 -10.87 -3.38 -10.40
N PHE A 57 -11.53 -2.54 -9.60
CA PHE A 57 -12.90 -2.74 -9.12
C PHE A 57 -13.95 -1.84 -9.77
N LYS A 58 -13.56 -0.93 -10.68
CA LYS A 58 -14.54 -0.22 -11.50
C LYS A 58 -15.38 -1.25 -12.28
N SER A 59 -16.70 -1.09 -12.17
CA SER A 59 -17.63 -1.74 -13.09
C SER A 59 -17.44 -1.13 -14.47
N ASP A 60 -17.48 -1.96 -15.52
CA ASP A 60 -17.74 -1.47 -16.88
C ASP A 60 -19.15 -0.87 -16.95
#